data_AF-A0A537M2X9-F1
#
_entry.id   AF-A0A537M2X9-F1
#
_cell.length_a   1.000
_cell.length_b   1.000
_cell.length_c   1.000
_cell.angle_alpha   90.00
_cell.angle_beta   90.00
_cell.angle_gamma   90.00
#
_symmetry.space_group_name_H-M   'P 1'
#
loop_
_entity.id
_entity.type
_entity.pdbx_description
1 polymer ?
#
loop_
_entity_poly.entity_id
_entity_poly.type
_entity_poly.pdbx_seq_one_letter_code
_entity_poly.pdbx_strand_id
1 'polypeptide(L)'
;MGAAEAEAAIRAGIAALQRGDAAEAKRLLGEVTERGSPLPPPFFLLAQACRHAGDEAGEAAALDKVLEAQPRNIGALIMRGDGHARAGDRRAAASFYRGAIQAAAAGAQVSPILASELARAEAAAAEIDGEFAAHLENRLGAADGRVRDAVDILLGRKQVYLQQPTSFYFPGLPQIEYYEREGFPWLAPVEAAIPDMRAELQAALASDAGFVPYVESDPNRPPATHELLGDPSWSAFHLWRKGDPVPENAARCPATMAALEAAPMPHIRGRSPMALFSVLRAGARIAPHNGLLNTRLICHIPLIVPEGCALRVGNQVRAWEEGKALIFDDTIEHEAWNGSASIRVILLFEIWRPEIGEGERQALTALFEAITDFGSSEGVEEG
;
A
#
# COMPACT_ATOMS: atom_id res chain seq x y z
N MET A 1 49.71 -19.32 10.59
CA MET A 1 50.86 -18.74 9.86
C MET A 1 51.10 -17.30 10.32
N GLY A 2 52.31 -16.76 10.12
CA GLY A 2 52.63 -15.37 10.49
C GLY A 2 51.96 -14.34 9.55
N ALA A 3 51.81 -13.08 9.99
CA ALA A 3 51.12 -12.05 9.21
C ALA A 3 51.79 -11.76 7.85
N ALA A 4 53.12 -11.63 7.81
CA ALA A 4 53.86 -11.40 6.57
C ALA A 4 53.80 -12.59 5.59
N GLU A 5 53.81 -13.82 6.14
CA GLU A 5 53.66 -15.05 5.37
C GLU A 5 52.24 -15.14 4.75
N ALA A 6 51.22 -14.79 5.53
CA ALA A 6 49.84 -14.73 5.05
C ALA A 6 49.62 -13.65 3.98
N GLU A 7 50.20 -12.46 4.17
CA GLU A 7 50.09 -11.39 3.18
C GLU A 7 50.75 -11.78 1.86
N ALA A 8 51.93 -12.40 1.91
CA ALA A 8 52.63 -12.91 0.73
C ALA A 8 51.81 -14.00 0.01
N ALA A 9 51.22 -14.94 0.76
CA ALA A 9 50.38 -15.99 0.21
C ALA A 9 49.09 -15.44 -0.43
N ILE A 10 48.42 -14.47 0.21
CA ILE A 10 47.24 -13.79 -0.35
C ILE A 10 47.60 -13.07 -1.65
N ARG A 11 48.71 -12.31 -1.67
CA ARG A 11 49.17 -11.57 -2.86
C ARG A 11 49.51 -12.52 -4.00
N ALA A 12 50.20 -13.63 -3.71
CA ALA A 12 50.51 -14.65 -4.69
C ALA A 12 49.24 -15.35 -5.21
N GLY A 13 48.26 -15.61 -4.34
CA GLY A 13 46.96 -16.17 -4.71
C GLY A 13 46.16 -15.25 -5.64
N ILE A 14 46.12 -13.94 -5.36
CA ILE A 14 45.52 -12.94 -6.25
C ILE A 14 46.22 -12.92 -7.61
N ALA A 15 47.56 -12.97 -7.63
CA ALA A 15 48.32 -12.99 -8.87
C ALA A 15 48.07 -14.29 -9.68
N ALA A 16 47.87 -15.42 -9.00
CA ALA A 16 47.49 -16.68 -9.64
C ALA A 16 46.08 -16.60 -10.26
N LEU A 17 45.09 -16.02 -9.56
CA LEU A 17 43.76 -15.73 -10.09
C LEU A 17 43.83 -14.88 -11.36
N GLN A 18 44.61 -13.79 -11.33
CA GLN A 18 44.76 -12.87 -12.47
C GLN A 18 45.37 -13.54 -13.72
N ARG A 19 46.19 -14.57 -13.54
CA ARG A 19 46.79 -15.35 -14.65
C ARG A 19 45.95 -16.59 -15.03
N GLY A 20 44.83 -16.83 -14.37
CA GLY A 20 43.95 -17.98 -14.62
C GLY A 20 44.42 -19.30 -14.01
N ASP A 21 45.41 -19.28 -13.11
CA ASP A 21 45.90 -20.48 -12.42
C ASP A 21 45.05 -20.75 -11.16
N ALA A 22 43.88 -21.35 -11.38
CA ALA A 22 42.89 -21.58 -10.33
C ALA A 22 43.36 -22.58 -9.26
N ALA A 23 44.15 -23.59 -9.66
CA ALA A 23 44.65 -24.61 -8.75
C ALA A 23 45.65 -24.01 -7.76
N GLU A 24 46.61 -23.20 -8.24
CA GLU A 24 47.59 -22.56 -7.38
C GLU A 24 46.94 -21.46 -6.52
N ALA A 25 46.01 -20.69 -7.07
CA ALA A 25 45.24 -19.72 -6.29
C ALA A 25 44.49 -20.38 -5.14
N LYS A 26 43.78 -21.48 -5.41
CA LYS A 26 43.03 -22.23 -4.38
C LYS A 26 43.97 -22.76 -3.31
N ARG A 27 45.12 -23.34 -3.70
CA ARG A 27 46.11 -23.86 -2.76
C ARG A 27 46.63 -22.77 -1.83
N LEU A 28 47.09 -21.65 -2.38
CA LEU A 28 47.68 -20.54 -1.62
C LEU A 28 46.66 -19.88 -0.67
N LEU A 29 45.44 -19.64 -1.15
CA LEU A 29 44.39 -19.00 -0.35
C LEU A 29 43.81 -19.97 0.70
N GLY A 30 43.66 -21.25 0.35
CA GLY A 30 43.23 -22.30 1.26
C GLY A 30 44.19 -22.46 2.43
N GLU A 31 45.50 -22.47 2.15
CA GLU A 31 46.56 -22.56 3.16
C GLU A 31 46.46 -21.44 4.21
N VAL A 32 46.14 -20.22 3.78
CA VAL A 32 45.91 -19.07 4.68
C VAL A 32 44.72 -19.31 5.60
N THR A 33 43.63 -19.86 5.06
CA THR A 33 42.41 -20.13 5.84
C THR A 33 42.58 -21.30 6.81
N GLU A 34 43.28 -22.36 6.41
CA GLU A 34 43.47 -23.58 7.21
C GLU A 34 44.48 -23.40 8.35
N ARG A 35 45.62 -22.75 8.07
CA ARG A 35 46.67 -22.52 9.08
C ARG A 35 46.34 -21.38 10.05
N GLY A 36 45.31 -20.59 9.75
CA GLY A 36 44.93 -19.37 10.46
C GLY A 36 45.96 -18.24 10.33
N SER A 37 45.52 -17.00 10.44
CA SER A 37 46.39 -15.82 10.38
C SER A 37 45.82 -14.70 11.27
N PRO A 38 46.65 -13.75 11.76
CA PRO A 38 46.17 -12.50 12.34
C PRO A 38 45.42 -11.60 11.33
N LEU A 39 45.58 -11.83 10.02
CA LEU A 39 44.85 -11.11 8.98
C LEU A 39 43.44 -11.68 8.78
N PRO A 40 42.45 -10.86 8.35
CA PRO A 40 41.15 -11.38 7.95
C PRO A 40 41.26 -12.49 6.89
N PRO A 41 40.62 -13.66 7.09
CA PRO A 41 40.71 -14.76 6.14
C PRO A 41 40.17 -14.36 4.75
N PRO A 42 40.87 -14.72 3.65
CA PRO A 42 40.51 -14.30 2.30
C PRO A 42 39.38 -15.16 1.68
N PHE A 43 38.33 -15.47 2.44
CA PHE A 43 37.29 -16.42 2.05
C PHE A 43 36.61 -16.09 0.70
N PHE A 44 36.38 -14.82 0.41
CA PHE A 44 35.80 -14.42 -0.88
C PHE A 44 36.73 -14.71 -2.06
N LEU A 45 38.04 -14.48 -1.91
CA LEU A 45 39.03 -14.81 -2.93
C LEU A 45 39.19 -16.33 -3.08
N LEU A 46 39.13 -17.08 -1.97
CA LEU A 46 39.14 -18.54 -2.00
C LEU A 46 37.92 -19.08 -2.75
N ALA A 47 36.73 -18.50 -2.53
CA ALA A 47 35.53 -18.86 -3.28
C ALA A 47 35.69 -18.63 -4.79
N GLN A 48 36.30 -17.51 -5.20
CA GLN A 48 36.62 -17.26 -6.62
C GLN A 48 37.57 -18.32 -7.17
N ALA A 49 38.63 -18.66 -6.43
CA ALA A 49 39.59 -19.69 -6.86
C ALA A 49 38.92 -21.07 -6.99
N CYS A 50 38.09 -21.46 -6.04
CA CYS A 50 37.31 -22.69 -6.09
C CYS A 50 36.38 -22.72 -7.30
N ARG A 51 35.65 -21.63 -7.58
CA ARG A 51 34.81 -21.49 -8.78
C ARG A 51 35.62 -21.70 -10.06
N HIS A 52 36.75 -21.01 -10.21
CA HIS A 52 37.61 -21.14 -11.39
C HIS A 52 38.22 -22.54 -11.54
N ALA A 53 38.39 -23.27 -10.44
CA ALA A 53 38.88 -24.65 -10.43
C ALA A 53 37.75 -25.70 -10.63
N GLY A 54 36.48 -25.28 -10.72
CA GLY A 54 35.33 -26.19 -10.79
C GLY A 54 35.01 -26.90 -9.47
N ASP A 55 35.51 -26.43 -8.34
CA ASP A 55 35.21 -26.97 -7.01
C ASP A 55 33.99 -26.28 -6.39
N GLU A 56 32.81 -26.79 -6.71
CA GLU A 56 31.54 -26.24 -6.24
C GLU A 56 31.37 -26.33 -4.72
N ALA A 57 31.84 -27.42 -4.10
CA ALA A 57 31.74 -27.62 -2.65
C ALA A 57 32.65 -26.64 -1.91
N GLY A 58 33.88 -26.45 -2.39
CA GLY A 58 34.82 -25.46 -1.87
C GLY A 58 34.35 -24.03 -2.09
N GLU A 59 33.71 -23.72 -3.22
CA GLU A 59 33.09 -22.42 -3.48
C GLU A 59 32.00 -22.12 -2.44
N ALA A 60 31.05 -23.04 -2.26
CA ALA A 60 29.94 -22.86 -1.32
C ALA A 60 30.43 -22.70 0.13
N ALA A 61 31.32 -23.59 0.59
CA ALA A 61 31.85 -23.53 1.96
C ALA A 61 32.58 -22.21 2.26
N ALA A 62 33.35 -21.70 1.30
CA ALA A 62 34.03 -20.42 1.45
C ALA A 62 33.06 -19.23 1.46
N LEU A 63 32.03 -19.24 0.60
CA LEU A 63 30.98 -18.21 0.58
C LEU A 63 30.14 -18.20 1.86
N ASP A 64 29.83 -19.36 2.42
CA ASP A 64 29.10 -19.46 3.69
C ASP A 64 29.89 -18.75 4.81
N LYS A 65 31.22 -18.87 4.84
CA LYS A 65 32.06 -18.10 5.78
C LYS A 65 32.04 -16.60 5.54
N VAL A 66 31.94 -16.16 4.29
CA VAL A 66 31.77 -14.73 3.99
C VAL A 66 30.40 -14.24 4.50
N LEU A 67 29.33 -15.00 4.25
CA LEU A 67 27.97 -14.62 4.61
C LEU A 67 27.68 -14.73 6.12
N GLU A 68 28.32 -15.67 6.82
CA GLU A 68 28.30 -15.73 8.29
C GLU A 68 28.85 -14.44 8.91
N ALA A 69 29.95 -13.91 8.37
CA ALA A 69 30.59 -12.69 8.86
C ALA A 69 29.93 -11.41 8.33
N GLN A 70 29.45 -11.45 7.09
CA GLN A 70 28.88 -10.31 6.38
C GLN A 70 27.60 -10.75 5.63
N PRO A 71 26.45 -10.88 6.32
CA PRO A 71 25.22 -11.40 5.72
C PRO A 71 24.70 -10.60 4.52
N ARG A 72 25.10 -9.32 4.40
CA ARG A 72 24.72 -8.41 3.31
C ARG A 72 25.82 -8.22 2.26
N ASN A 73 26.81 -9.11 2.21
CA ASN A 73 27.86 -9.05 1.20
C ASN A 73 27.29 -9.38 -0.19
N ILE A 74 27.04 -8.35 -0.99
CA ILE A 74 26.39 -8.45 -2.31
C ILE A 74 27.13 -9.43 -3.23
N GLY A 75 28.46 -9.33 -3.33
CA GLY A 75 29.25 -10.21 -4.20
C GLY A 75 29.15 -11.68 -3.80
N ALA A 76 29.17 -11.96 -2.49
CA ALA A 76 29.03 -13.32 -1.99
C ALA A 76 27.61 -13.86 -2.23
N LEU A 77 26.57 -13.05 -2.01
CA LEU A 77 25.18 -13.41 -2.29
C LEU A 77 24.98 -13.74 -3.78
N ILE A 78 25.48 -12.90 -4.68
CA ILE A 78 25.40 -13.16 -6.13
C ILE A 78 26.13 -14.45 -6.49
N MET A 79 27.38 -14.62 -6.03
CA MET A 79 28.16 -15.83 -6.32
C MET A 79 27.47 -17.08 -5.78
N ARG A 80 26.87 -17.01 -4.59
CA ARG A 80 26.15 -18.14 -4.01
C ARG A 80 24.89 -18.48 -4.83
N GLY A 81 24.18 -17.45 -5.30
CA GLY A 81 23.05 -17.58 -6.22
C GLY A 81 23.44 -18.27 -7.53
N ASP A 82 24.56 -17.88 -8.16
CA ASP A 82 25.01 -18.51 -9.39
C ASP A 82 25.34 -20.00 -9.19
N GLY A 83 25.90 -20.37 -8.03
CA GLY A 83 26.19 -21.76 -7.69
C GLY A 83 24.92 -22.62 -7.66
N HIS A 84 23.85 -22.10 -7.05
CA HIS A 84 22.54 -22.76 -7.08
C HIS A 84 21.94 -22.81 -8.49
N ALA A 85 22.09 -21.75 -9.28
CA ALA A 85 21.60 -21.70 -10.65
C ALA A 85 22.28 -22.79 -11.52
N ARG A 86 23.61 -22.96 -11.39
CA ARG A 86 24.36 -24.03 -12.06
C ARG A 86 23.90 -25.43 -11.63
N ALA A 87 23.58 -25.61 -10.35
CA ALA A 87 23.05 -26.86 -9.81
C ALA A 87 21.57 -27.12 -10.18
N GLY A 88 20.90 -26.20 -10.88
CA GLY A 88 19.48 -26.31 -11.24
C GLY A 88 18.50 -25.96 -10.12
N ASP A 89 18.98 -25.54 -8.95
CA ASP A 89 18.13 -25.11 -7.84
C ASP A 89 17.73 -23.63 -8.00
N ARG A 90 16.75 -23.41 -8.90
CA ARG A 90 16.28 -22.06 -9.24
C ARG A 90 15.70 -21.30 -8.06
N ARG A 91 15.02 -22.00 -7.14
CA ARG A 91 14.40 -21.36 -5.98
C ARG A 91 15.46 -20.81 -5.03
N ALA A 92 16.50 -21.60 -4.74
CA ALA A 92 17.60 -21.13 -3.92
C ALA A 92 18.39 -20.01 -4.62
N ALA A 93 18.63 -20.13 -5.93
CA ALA A 93 19.30 -19.09 -6.72
C ALA A 93 18.59 -17.73 -6.60
N ALA A 94 17.28 -17.68 -6.87
CA ALA A 94 16.48 -16.45 -6.75
C ALA A 94 16.47 -15.90 -5.31
N SER A 95 16.48 -16.76 -4.29
CA SER A 95 16.57 -16.32 -2.89
C SER A 95 17.86 -15.55 -2.61
N PHE A 96 19.00 -16.04 -3.10
CA PHE A 96 20.28 -15.37 -2.94
C PHE A 96 20.39 -14.08 -3.76
N TYR A 97 19.89 -14.06 -5.00
CA TYR A 97 19.84 -12.85 -5.82
C TYR A 97 18.97 -11.76 -5.16
N ARG A 98 17.79 -12.10 -4.64
CA ARG A 98 16.95 -11.16 -3.87
C ARG A 98 17.67 -10.63 -2.64
N GLY A 99 18.42 -11.47 -1.94
CA GLY A 99 19.27 -11.04 -0.83
C GLY A 99 20.28 -9.97 -1.27
N ALA A 100 20.93 -10.15 -2.43
CA ALA A 100 21.87 -9.17 -2.98
C ALA A 100 21.20 -7.83 -3.34
N ILE A 101 20.02 -7.89 -3.96
CA ILE A 101 19.21 -6.71 -4.33
C ILE A 101 18.78 -5.93 -3.08
N GLN A 102 18.29 -6.63 -2.06
CA GLN A 102 17.90 -6.01 -0.79
C GLN A 102 19.10 -5.39 -0.06
N ALA A 103 20.27 -6.05 -0.09
CA ALA A 103 21.49 -5.51 0.49
C ALA A 103 21.92 -4.21 -0.21
N ALA A 104 21.81 -4.14 -1.54
CA ALA A 104 22.09 -2.93 -2.31
C ALA A 104 21.10 -1.79 -1.99
N ALA A 105 19.80 -2.10 -1.95
CA ALA A 105 18.75 -1.13 -1.62
C ALA A 105 18.89 -0.56 -0.19
N ALA A 106 19.46 -1.33 0.75
CA ALA A 106 19.74 -0.90 2.11
C ALA A 106 20.97 0.01 2.26
N GLY A 107 21.52 0.53 1.16
CA GLY A 107 22.60 1.52 1.16
C GLY A 107 24.01 0.93 1.17
N ALA A 108 24.18 -0.36 0.86
CA ALA A 108 25.51 -0.94 0.70
C ALA A 108 26.26 -0.30 -0.50
N GLN A 109 27.56 -0.03 -0.34
CA GLN A 109 28.35 0.58 -1.41
C GLN A 109 28.54 -0.39 -2.58
N VAL A 110 28.10 0.02 -3.77
CA VAL A 110 28.18 -0.78 -5.00
C VAL A 110 29.26 -0.20 -5.91
N SER A 111 30.31 -0.98 -6.21
CA SER A 111 31.30 -0.61 -7.23
C SER A 111 30.74 -0.80 -8.64
N PRO A 112 31.29 -0.17 -9.70
CA PRO A 112 30.76 -0.35 -11.06
C PRO A 112 30.72 -1.80 -11.55
N ILE A 113 31.73 -2.60 -11.19
CA ILE A 113 31.77 -4.04 -11.50
C ILE A 113 30.63 -4.77 -10.78
N LEU A 114 30.45 -4.46 -9.49
CA LEU A 114 29.38 -5.06 -8.69
C LEU A 114 28.00 -4.61 -9.15
N ALA A 115 27.86 -3.39 -9.69
CA ALA A 115 26.61 -2.90 -10.27
C ALA A 115 26.21 -3.70 -11.51
N SER A 116 27.17 -4.05 -12.38
CA SER A 116 26.92 -4.93 -13.53
C SER A 116 26.51 -6.34 -13.09
N GLU A 117 27.19 -6.90 -12.10
CA GLU A 117 26.82 -8.21 -11.55
C GLU A 117 25.46 -8.20 -10.85
N LEU A 118 25.14 -7.10 -10.16
CA LEU A 118 23.84 -6.93 -9.52
C LEU A 118 22.72 -6.84 -10.57
N ALA A 119 22.91 -6.06 -11.64
CA ALA A 119 21.94 -5.99 -12.74
C ALA A 119 21.73 -7.36 -13.41
N ARG A 120 22.79 -8.18 -13.53
CA ARG A 120 22.68 -9.57 -14.01
C ARG A 120 21.87 -10.43 -13.04
N ALA A 121 22.13 -10.31 -11.73
CA ALA A 121 21.38 -11.03 -10.70
C ALA A 121 19.91 -10.60 -10.65
N GLU A 122 19.60 -9.31 -10.86
CA GLU A 122 18.25 -8.78 -11.01
C GLU A 122 17.53 -9.39 -12.21
N ALA A 123 18.18 -9.42 -13.38
CA ALA A 123 17.62 -10.05 -14.58
C ALA A 123 17.37 -11.56 -14.38
N ALA A 124 18.32 -12.28 -13.77
CA ALA A 124 18.18 -13.71 -13.48
C ALA A 124 17.07 -13.99 -12.45
N ALA A 125 16.93 -13.15 -11.42
CA ALA A 125 15.83 -13.26 -10.45
C ALA A 125 14.48 -13.01 -11.13
N ALA A 126 14.38 -11.99 -11.98
CA ALA A 126 13.16 -11.68 -12.74
C ALA A 126 12.78 -12.80 -13.72
N GLU A 127 13.75 -13.44 -14.38
CA GLU A 127 13.52 -14.61 -15.23
C GLU A 127 12.95 -15.78 -14.42
N ILE A 128 13.56 -16.11 -13.28
CA ILE A 128 13.08 -17.20 -12.40
C ILE A 128 11.68 -16.88 -11.85
N ASP A 129 11.41 -15.63 -11.48
CA ASP A 129 10.10 -15.20 -10.99
C ASP A 129 9.04 -15.29 -12.11
N GLY A 130 9.41 -14.97 -13.35
CA GLY A 130 8.56 -15.17 -14.53
C GLY A 130 8.26 -16.64 -14.83
N GLU A 131 9.26 -17.52 -14.77
CA GLU A 131 9.06 -18.98 -14.89
C GLU A 131 8.15 -19.51 -13.78
N PHE A 132 8.34 -19.04 -12.55
CA PHE A 132 7.51 -19.45 -11.40
C PHE A 132 6.07 -18.97 -11.55
N ALA A 133 5.86 -17.72 -11.99
CA ALA A 133 4.54 -17.18 -12.31
C ALA A 133 3.84 -18.04 -13.38
N ALA A 134 4.51 -18.32 -14.49
CA ALA A 134 3.98 -19.17 -15.55
C ALA A 134 3.68 -20.60 -15.07
N HIS A 135 4.52 -21.16 -14.20
CA HIS A 135 4.28 -22.46 -13.58
C HIS A 135 2.98 -22.46 -12.75
N LEU A 136 2.79 -21.45 -11.90
CA LEU A 136 1.57 -21.30 -11.10
C LEU A 136 0.33 -21.13 -11.98
N GLU A 137 0.41 -20.24 -12.98
CA GLU A 137 -0.69 -19.96 -13.90
C GLU A 137 -1.10 -21.21 -14.70
N ASN A 138 -0.13 -21.98 -15.19
CA ASN A 138 -0.39 -23.25 -15.88
C ASN A 138 -1.02 -24.32 -14.96
N ARG A 139 -0.64 -24.34 -13.68
CA ARG A 139 -1.16 -25.32 -12.70
C ARG A 139 -2.54 -24.97 -12.19
N LEU A 140 -2.82 -23.68 -12.00
CA LEU A 140 -4.08 -23.18 -11.45
C LEU A 140 -5.13 -22.94 -12.53
N GLY A 141 -4.72 -22.77 -13.79
CA GLY A 141 -5.61 -22.42 -14.89
C GLY A 141 -6.22 -21.02 -14.71
N ALA A 142 -7.46 -20.84 -15.15
CA ALA A 142 -8.17 -19.57 -15.05
C ALA A 142 -8.73 -19.30 -13.63
N ALA A 143 -7.87 -19.36 -12.61
CA ALA A 143 -8.26 -18.98 -11.24
C ALA A 143 -8.77 -17.53 -11.21
N ASP A 144 -9.86 -17.29 -10.50
CA ASP A 144 -10.52 -15.99 -10.37
C ASP A 144 -10.67 -15.56 -8.89
N GLY A 145 -11.20 -14.35 -8.70
CA GLY A 145 -11.44 -13.76 -7.38
C GLY A 145 -10.25 -13.84 -6.43
N ARG A 146 -10.52 -14.25 -5.18
CA ARG A 146 -9.53 -14.28 -4.10
C ARG A 146 -8.33 -15.18 -4.37
N VAL A 147 -8.48 -16.23 -5.18
CA VAL A 147 -7.34 -17.12 -5.52
C VAL A 147 -6.39 -16.40 -6.46
N ARG A 148 -6.92 -15.66 -7.45
CA ARG A 148 -6.09 -14.80 -8.31
C ARG A 148 -5.39 -13.71 -7.50
N ASP A 149 -6.10 -13.07 -6.58
CA ASP A 149 -5.51 -12.05 -5.70
C ASP A 149 -4.36 -12.62 -4.85
N ALA A 150 -4.53 -13.82 -4.29
CA ALA A 150 -3.49 -14.48 -3.50
C ALA A 150 -2.23 -14.79 -4.35
N VAL A 151 -2.42 -15.21 -5.61
CA VAL A 151 -1.30 -15.44 -6.55
C VAL A 151 -0.62 -14.13 -6.90
N ASP A 152 -1.37 -13.06 -7.16
CA ASP A 152 -0.79 -11.76 -7.47
C ASP A 152 -0.02 -11.17 -6.28
N ILE A 153 -0.48 -11.38 -5.06
CA ILE A 153 0.26 -11.02 -3.84
C ILE A 153 1.54 -11.86 -3.71
N LEU A 154 1.45 -13.18 -3.91
CA LEU A 154 2.60 -14.08 -3.87
C LEU A 154 3.69 -13.67 -4.87
N LEU A 155 3.29 -13.20 -6.04
CA LEU A 155 4.18 -12.77 -7.12
C LEU A 155 4.57 -11.29 -7.03
N GLY A 156 4.15 -10.58 -5.99
CA GLY A 156 4.47 -9.15 -5.80
C GLY A 156 3.79 -8.20 -6.79
N ARG A 157 2.78 -8.67 -7.54
CA ARG A 157 1.97 -7.86 -8.47
C ARG A 157 0.91 -7.03 -7.74
N LYS A 158 0.48 -7.50 -6.56
CA LYS A 158 -0.40 -6.80 -5.62
C LYS A 158 0.26 -6.75 -4.25
N GLN A 159 -0.15 -5.79 -3.43
CA GLN A 159 0.27 -5.72 -2.03
C GLN A 159 -0.90 -5.93 -1.07
N VAL A 160 -0.60 -6.24 0.18
CA VAL A 160 -1.63 -6.38 1.21
C VAL A 160 -1.97 -4.99 1.74
N TYR A 161 -3.22 -4.58 1.54
CA TYR A 161 -3.78 -3.40 2.15
C TYR A 161 -4.60 -3.76 3.39
N LEU A 162 -4.35 -3.06 4.48
CA LEU A 162 -5.08 -3.19 5.74
C LEU A 162 -5.76 -1.86 6.06
N GLN A 163 -6.84 -1.92 6.82
CA GLN A 163 -7.45 -0.78 7.51
C GLN A 163 -6.39 -0.09 8.37
N GLN A 164 -6.17 1.20 8.10
CA GLN A 164 -5.28 2.08 8.86
C GLN A 164 -6.03 3.38 9.22
N PRO A 165 -7.11 3.31 10.03
CA PRO A 165 -7.81 4.50 10.47
C PRO A 165 -6.89 5.44 11.24
N THR A 166 -7.03 6.73 10.97
CA THR A 166 -6.16 7.76 11.55
C THR A 166 -6.62 8.28 12.91
N SER A 167 -7.84 7.93 13.36
CA SER A 167 -8.39 8.40 14.64
C SER A 167 -8.83 7.30 15.59
N PHE A 168 -9.55 6.27 15.12
CA PHE A 168 -10.04 5.20 15.99
C PHE A 168 -10.12 3.86 15.25
N TYR A 169 -9.67 2.80 15.93
CA TYR A 169 -9.66 1.44 15.41
C TYR A 169 -10.56 0.54 16.24
N PHE A 170 -11.65 0.06 15.65
CA PHE A 170 -12.50 -1.00 16.19
C PHE A 170 -11.98 -2.36 15.73
N PRO A 171 -11.60 -3.27 16.65
CA PRO A 171 -10.98 -4.54 16.32
C PRO A 171 -11.97 -5.58 15.77
N GLY A 172 -11.44 -6.61 15.11
CA GLY A 172 -12.21 -7.78 14.68
C GLY A 172 -12.96 -7.62 13.34
N LEU A 173 -12.89 -6.45 12.70
CA LEU A 173 -13.57 -6.18 11.44
C LEU A 173 -12.78 -6.68 10.21
N PRO A 174 -13.47 -7.09 9.12
CA PRO A 174 -12.82 -7.63 7.93
C PRO A 174 -12.14 -6.55 7.08
N GLN A 175 -11.06 -6.94 6.40
CA GLN A 175 -10.25 -6.12 5.49
C GLN A 175 -10.83 -6.18 4.07
N ILE A 176 -11.91 -5.44 3.82
CA ILE A 176 -12.64 -5.44 2.53
C ILE A 176 -12.51 -4.06 1.90
N GLU A 177 -11.92 -4.00 0.70
CA GLU A 177 -11.73 -2.75 -0.06
C GLU A 177 -13.07 -2.18 -0.53
N TYR A 178 -13.83 -2.96 -1.28
CA TYR A 178 -15.16 -2.61 -1.79
C TYR A 178 -16.21 -3.61 -1.34
N TYR A 179 -17.37 -3.07 -1.00
CA TYR A 179 -18.54 -3.82 -0.64
C TYR A 179 -19.52 -3.85 -1.82
N GLU A 180 -19.99 -5.05 -2.17
CA GLU A 180 -20.89 -5.22 -3.30
C GLU A 180 -22.32 -4.81 -2.93
N ARG A 181 -22.99 -4.14 -3.88
CA ARG A 181 -24.29 -3.47 -3.69
C ARG A 181 -25.39 -4.44 -3.24
N GLU A 182 -25.30 -5.69 -3.66
CA GLU A 182 -26.27 -6.75 -3.33
C GLU A 182 -26.33 -7.03 -1.83
N GLY A 183 -25.30 -6.65 -1.06
CA GLY A 183 -25.29 -6.72 0.40
C GLY A 183 -26.08 -5.60 1.10
N PHE A 184 -26.61 -4.62 0.38
CA PHE A 184 -27.22 -3.40 0.95
C PHE A 184 -28.62 -3.15 0.37
N PRO A 185 -29.66 -3.84 0.89
CA PRO A 185 -31.04 -3.72 0.35
C PRO A 185 -31.61 -2.30 0.39
N TRP A 186 -31.16 -1.47 1.33
CA TRP A 186 -31.57 -0.06 1.44
C TRP A 186 -31.05 0.81 0.29
N LEU A 187 -30.09 0.33 -0.50
CA LEU A 187 -29.48 1.12 -1.57
C LEU A 187 -30.42 1.32 -2.77
N ALA A 188 -31.26 0.32 -3.09
CA ALA A 188 -32.17 0.40 -4.23
C ALA A 188 -33.11 1.63 -4.21
N PRO A 189 -33.81 1.97 -3.10
CA PRO A 189 -34.59 3.20 -3.04
C PRO A 189 -33.74 4.47 -3.10
N VAL A 190 -32.49 4.46 -2.62
CA VAL A 190 -31.56 5.60 -2.75
C VAL A 190 -31.17 5.82 -4.22
N GLU A 191 -30.80 4.74 -4.93
CA GLU A 191 -30.45 4.78 -6.35
C GLU A 191 -31.65 5.22 -7.22
N ALA A 192 -32.88 4.86 -6.84
CA ALA A 192 -34.09 5.29 -7.54
C ALA A 192 -34.31 6.82 -7.48
N ALA A 193 -33.78 7.50 -6.46
CA ALA A 193 -33.90 8.95 -6.28
C ALA A 193 -32.79 9.75 -7.00
N ILE A 194 -31.83 9.09 -7.68
CA ILE A 194 -30.72 9.75 -8.38
C ILE A 194 -31.17 10.86 -9.36
N PRO A 195 -32.22 10.68 -10.18
CA PRO A 195 -32.68 11.75 -11.08
C PRO A 195 -33.07 13.03 -10.34
N ASP A 196 -33.76 12.90 -9.20
CA ASP A 196 -34.19 14.03 -8.38
C ASP A 196 -33.00 14.68 -7.66
N MET A 197 -32.10 13.87 -7.08
CA MET A 197 -30.84 14.36 -6.49
C MET A 197 -30.01 15.15 -7.50
N ARG A 198 -29.96 14.70 -8.77
CA ARG A 198 -29.24 15.38 -9.84
C ARG A 198 -29.88 16.73 -10.17
N ALA A 199 -31.21 16.81 -10.19
CA ALA A 199 -31.93 18.08 -10.40
C ALA A 199 -31.65 19.07 -9.26
N GLU A 200 -31.67 18.61 -8.01
CA GLU A 200 -31.33 19.41 -6.83
C GLU A 200 -29.87 19.89 -6.88
N LEU A 201 -28.94 18.99 -7.22
CA LEU A 201 -27.53 19.34 -7.43
C LEU A 201 -27.35 20.39 -8.53
N GLN A 202 -28.04 20.26 -9.66
CA GLN A 202 -27.94 21.22 -10.76
C GLN A 202 -28.43 22.62 -10.32
N ALA A 203 -29.53 22.68 -9.58
CA ALA A 203 -30.01 23.92 -8.98
C ALA A 203 -29.02 24.48 -7.94
N ALA A 204 -28.35 23.61 -7.18
CA ALA A 204 -27.31 24.01 -6.23
C ALA A 204 -26.09 24.62 -6.92
N LEU A 205 -25.58 23.95 -7.96
CA LEU A 205 -24.45 24.40 -8.77
C LEU A 205 -24.76 25.72 -9.50
N ALA A 206 -25.98 25.88 -10.02
CA ALA A 206 -26.37 27.09 -10.75
C ALA A 206 -26.40 28.35 -9.86
N SER A 207 -26.63 28.19 -8.56
CA SER A 207 -26.65 29.33 -7.62
C SER A 207 -25.27 29.66 -7.03
N ASP A 208 -24.29 28.76 -7.18
CA ASP A 208 -22.95 28.79 -6.56
C ASP A 208 -22.95 29.03 -5.02
N ALA A 209 -24.07 28.80 -4.36
CA ALA A 209 -24.24 29.10 -2.94
C ALA A 209 -24.12 27.82 -2.13
N GLY A 210 -23.26 27.80 -1.11
CA GLY A 210 -23.12 26.69 -0.15
C GLY A 210 -21.99 25.70 -0.43
N PHE A 211 -21.22 25.89 -1.51
CA PHE A 211 -20.00 25.12 -1.75
C PHE A 211 -18.81 25.75 -1.02
N VAL A 212 -18.09 24.94 -0.26
CA VAL A 212 -16.87 25.32 0.46
C VAL A 212 -15.75 24.33 0.13
N PRO A 213 -14.46 24.69 0.23
CA PRO A 213 -13.38 23.71 0.15
C PRO A 213 -13.63 22.53 1.10
N TYR A 214 -13.38 21.30 0.63
CA TYR A 214 -13.67 20.10 1.43
C TYR A 214 -12.75 19.96 2.64
N VAL A 215 -11.46 20.23 2.44
CA VAL A 215 -10.47 20.24 3.51
C VAL A 215 -10.31 21.67 3.99
N GLU A 216 -10.79 21.96 5.19
CA GLU A 216 -10.70 23.28 5.82
C GLU A 216 -9.69 23.26 6.97
N SER A 217 -9.03 24.39 7.21
CA SER A 217 -8.18 24.56 8.40
C SER A 217 -9.05 24.76 9.63
N ASP A 218 -8.77 24.05 10.72
CA ASP A 218 -9.34 24.32 12.04
C ASP A 218 -8.32 25.14 12.85
N PRO A 219 -8.58 26.40 13.21
CA PRO A 219 -7.64 27.24 13.94
C PRO A 219 -7.30 26.69 15.33
N ASN A 220 -8.13 25.79 15.87
CA ASN A 220 -7.90 25.14 17.16
C ASN A 220 -7.19 23.79 17.04
N ARG A 221 -6.73 23.41 15.83
CA ARG A 221 -5.97 22.17 15.59
C ARG A 221 -4.69 22.48 14.83
N PRO A 222 -3.66 21.61 14.96
CA PRO A 222 -2.51 21.69 14.08
C PRO A 222 -2.96 21.67 12.62
N PRO A 223 -2.35 22.49 11.74
CA PRO A 223 -2.75 22.56 10.35
C PRO A 223 -2.62 21.19 9.69
N ALA A 224 -3.66 20.77 8.98
CA ALA A 224 -3.63 19.54 8.21
C ALA A 224 -2.58 19.68 7.08
N THR A 225 -1.75 18.66 6.88
CA THR A 225 -0.71 18.65 5.82
C THR A 225 -1.25 18.20 4.47
N HIS A 226 -2.57 18.25 4.27
CA HIS A 226 -3.21 17.78 3.05
C HIS A 226 -3.00 18.78 1.90
N GLU A 227 -2.54 18.31 0.74
CA GLU A 227 -2.19 19.19 -0.40
C GLU A 227 -3.35 20.05 -0.89
N LEU A 228 -4.60 19.55 -0.74
CA LEU A 228 -5.83 20.26 -1.11
C LEU A 228 -6.45 21.09 0.03
N LEU A 229 -5.71 21.42 1.08
CA LEU A 229 -6.21 22.26 2.18
C LEU A 229 -6.63 23.65 1.64
N GLY A 230 -7.91 23.97 1.77
CA GLY A 230 -8.50 25.22 1.26
C GLY A 230 -8.61 25.31 -0.26
N ASP A 231 -8.34 24.21 -0.99
CA ASP A 231 -8.35 24.22 -2.45
C ASP A 231 -9.77 24.09 -3.02
N PRO A 232 -10.27 25.06 -3.80
CA PRO A 232 -11.59 24.97 -4.45
C PRO A 232 -11.65 23.95 -5.59
N SER A 233 -10.55 23.27 -5.93
CA SER A 233 -10.51 22.13 -6.84
C SER A 233 -11.23 20.91 -6.24
N TRP A 234 -11.33 20.85 -4.91
CA TRP A 234 -12.13 19.88 -4.18
C TRP A 234 -13.08 20.58 -3.20
N SER A 235 -14.36 20.64 -3.55
CA SER A 235 -15.38 21.37 -2.78
C SER A 235 -16.52 20.47 -2.30
N ALA A 236 -17.16 20.87 -1.22
CA ALA A 236 -18.24 20.19 -0.53
C ALA A 236 -19.48 21.09 -0.46
N PHE A 237 -20.64 20.52 -0.79
CA PHE A 237 -21.94 21.08 -0.42
C PHE A 237 -22.53 20.20 0.67
N HIS A 238 -22.39 20.62 1.93
CA HIS A 238 -22.81 19.81 3.08
C HIS A 238 -24.33 19.80 3.24
N LEU A 239 -24.90 18.60 3.30
CA LEU A 239 -26.29 18.33 3.69
C LEU A 239 -26.37 18.01 5.18
N TRP A 240 -25.39 17.23 5.66
CA TRP A 240 -25.14 16.95 7.07
C TRP A 240 -23.66 17.22 7.37
N ARG A 241 -23.40 17.87 8.51
CA ARG A 241 -22.05 18.18 8.97
C ARG A 241 -21.97 18.05 10.48
N LYS A 242 -21.04 17.22 10.96
CA LYS A 242 -20.83 16.97 12.41
C LYS A 242 -22.12 16.52 13.13
N GLY A 243 -22.95 15.73 12.47
CA GLY A 243 -24.16 15.17 13.05
C GLY A 243 -25.42 16.01 12.95
N ASP A 244 -25.34 17.24 12.46
CA ASP A 244 -26.49 18.10 12.26
C ASP A 244 -26.78 18.35 10.77
N PRO A 245 -28.05 18.46 10.36
CA PRO A 245 -28.39 18.89 9.01
C PRO A 245 -28.00 20.37 8.84
N VAL A 246 -27.52 20.73 7.65
CA VAL A 246 -27.27 22.14 7.28
C VAL A 246 -28.59 22.71 6.76
N PRO A 247 -29.33 23.53 7.54
CA PRO A 247 -30.75 23.80 7.27
C PRO A 247 -31.02 24.38 5.89
N GLU A 248 -30.19 25.33 5.43
CA GLU A 248 -30.34 26.00 4.14
C GLU A 248 -30.12 25.02 2.98
N ASN A 249 -29.12 24.15 3.09
CA ASN A 249 -28.77 23.18 2.06
C ASN A 249 -29.77 22.01 2.03
N ALA A 250 -30.19 21.53 3.21
CA ALA A 250 -31.20 20.50 3.35
C ALA A 250 -32.56 20.94 2.77
N ALA A 251 -32.98 22.18 3.03
CA ALA A 251 -34.21 22.74 2.46
C ALA A 251 -34.19 22.83 0.93
N ARG A 252 -33.00 22.91 0.33
CA ARG A 252 -32.80 22.94 -1.14
C ARG A 252 -32.72 21.55 -1.76
N CYS A 253 -32.50 20.52 -0.94
CA CYS A 253 -32.30 19.14 -1.42
C CYS A 253 -33.26 18.13 -0.73
N PRO A 254 -34.58 18.39 -0.69
CA PRO A 254 -35.54 17.54 0.02
C PRO A 254 -35.57 16.09 -0.44
N ALA A 255 -35.43 15.80 -1.74
CA ALA A 255 -35.39 14.44 -2.26
C ALA A 255 -34.11 13.73 -1.85
N THR A 256 -32.97 14.43 -1.87
CA THR A 256 -31.70 13.89 -1.37
C THR A 256 -31.77 13.57 0.13
N MET A 257 -32.36 14.46 0.93
CA MET A 257 -32.55 14.24 2.37
C MET A 257 -33.46 13.03 2.63
N ALA A 258 -34.59 12.92 1.94
CA ALA A 258 -35.51 11.80 2.09
C ALA A 258 -34.87 10.46 1.69
N ALA A 259 -34.03 10.44 0.64
CA ALA A 259 -33.32 9.23 0.24
C ALA A 259 -32.31 8.78 1.31
N LEU A 260 -31.59 9.71 1.95
CA LEU A 260 -30.62 9.39 3.00
C LEU A 260 -31.26 8.70 4.22
N GLU A 261 -32.56 8.91 4.49
CA GLU A 261 -33.30 8.24 5.57
C GLU A 261 -33.37 6.71 5.41
N ALA A 262 -33.24 6.19 4.18
CA ALA A 262 -33.22 4.75 3.94
C ALA A 262 -31.91 4.09 4.42
N ALA A 263 -30.81 4.84 4.45
CA ALA A 263 -29.49 4.32 4.77
C ALA A 263 -29.27 4.20 6.29
N PRO A 264 -28.56 3.17 6.77
CA PRO A 264 -28.23 3.01 8.18
C PRO A 264 -27.07 3.93 8.60
N MET A 265 -27.29 5.24 8.49
CA MET A 265 -26.29 6.25 8.84
C MET A 265 -26.04 6.29 10.36
N PRO A 266 -24.79 6.41 10.82
CA PRO A 266 -24.48 6.66 12.21
C PRO A 266 -24.99 8.03 12.64
N HIS A 267 -25.80 8.08 13.70
CA HIS A 267 -26.23 9.31 14.34
C HIS A 267 -25.53 9.43 15.69
N ILE A 268 -24.53 10.32 15.75
CA ILE A 268 -23.62 10.53 16.88
C ILE A 268 -23.40 12.04 17.00
N ARG A 269 -23.86 12.61 18.12
CA ARG A 269 -23.84 14.07 18.31
C ARG A 269 -22.45 14.68 18.11
N GLY A 270 -22.39 15.78 17.35
CA GLY A 270 -21.16 16.51 17.07
C GLY A 270 -20.18 15.81 16.12
N ARG A 271 -20.57 14.66 15.55
CA ARG A 271 -19.67 13.81 14.75
C ARG A 271 -20.29 13.31 13.44
N SER A 272 -21.42 12.62 13.54
CA SER A 272 -22.06 11.86 12.45
C SER A 272 -23.58 11.99 12.52
N PRO A 273 -24.33 12.03 11.39
CA PRO A 273 -23.87 11.75 10.04
C PRO A 273 -23.00 12.86 9.41
N MET A 274 -22.30 12.48 8.35
CA MET A 274 -21.74 13.35 7.33
C MET A 274 -22.33 12.95 5.98
N ALA A 275 -22.93 13.91 5.28
CA ALA A 275 -23.45 13.73 3.92
C ALA A 275 -23.28 15.01 3.12
N LEU A 276 -22.79 14.92 1.87
CA LEU A 276 -22.46 16.08 1.05
C LEU A 276 -22.38 15.74 -0.44
N PHE A 277 -22.61 16.73 -1.30
CA PHE A 277 -22.14 16.65 -2.68
C PHE A 277 -20.65 16.99 -2.75
N SER A 278 -19.85 16.04 -3.21
CA SER A 278 -18.40 16.16 -3.35
C SER A 278 -18.04 16.47 -4.79
N VAL A 279 -17.54 17.69 -5.03
CA VAL A 279 -17.15 18.20 -6.34
C VAL A 279 -15.64 18.09 -6.50
N LEU A 280 -15.18 17.38 -7.53
CA LEU A 280 -13.79 17.33 -7.93
C LEU A 280 -13.64 17.97 -9.32
N ARG A 281 -12.87 19.05 -9.44
CA ARG A 281 -12.67 19.78 -10.70
C ARG A 281 -11.83 19.01 -11.71
N ALA A 282 -11.88 19.45 -12.97
CA ALA A 282 -11.09 18.90 -14.07
C ALA A 282 -9.59 18.88 -13.73
N GLY A 283 -8.93 17.75 -13.96
CA GLY A 283 -7.50 17.53 -13.70
C GLY A 283 -7.12 17.33 -12.23
N ALA A 284 -8.06 17.47 -11.28
CA ALA A 284 -7.74 17.35 -9.86
C ALA A 284 -7.51 15.88 -9.45
N ARG A 285 -6.59 15.69 -8.50
CA ARG A 285 -6.28 14.40 -7.87
C ARG A 285 -6.22 14.56 -6.36
N ILE A 286 -6.86 13.63 -5.67
CA ILE A 286 -6.75 13.47 -4.22
C ILE A 286 -5.67 12.43 -3.99
N ALA A 287 -4.62 12.77 -3.24
CA ALA A 287 -3.50 11.87 -2.95
C ALA A 287 -3.95 10.64 -2.13
N PRO A 288 -3.16 9.54 -2.13
CA PRO A 288 -3.40 8.39 -1.27
C PRO A 288 -3.51 8.80 0.20
N HIS A 289 -4.60 8.40 0.87
CA HIS A 289 -4.86 8.69 2.28
C HIS A 289 -5.79 7.62 2.90
N ASN A 290 -6.01 7.74 4.21
CA ASN A 290 -6.87 6.85 4.99
C ASN A 290 -7.91 7.66 5.78
N GLY A 291 -9.09 7.07 5.93
CA GLY A 291 -10.20 7.56 6.70
C GLY A 291 -9.93 7.61 8.20
N LEU A 292 -10.85 8.23 8.93
CA LEU A 292 -10.68 8.47 10.37
C LEU A 292 -11.08 7.26 11.22
N LEU A 293 -12.18 6.61 10.85
CA LEU A 293 -12.89 5.63 11.67
C LEU A 293 -13.19 4.39 10.83
N ASN A 294 -12.78 3.22 11.29
CA ASN A 294 -13.12 1.97 10.61
C ASN A 294 -14.48 1.38 11.07
N THR A 295 -15.28 2.15 11.83
CA THR A 295 -16.63 1.74 12.25
C THR A 295 -17.70 2.05 11.21
N ARG A 296 -17.32 2.70 10.11
CA ARG A 296 -18.22 3.12 9.04
C ARG A 296 -17.69 2.68 7.68
N LEU A 297 -18.59 2.63 6.69
CA LEU A 297 -18.23 2.62 5.27
C LEU A 297 -18.60 3.97 4.66
N ILE A 298 -17.91 4.33 3.58
CA ILE A 298 -18.27 5.48 2.75
C ILE A 298 -19.01 5.00 1.51
N CYS A 299 -20.11 5.68 1.22
CA CYS A 299 -20.94 5.45 0.04
C CYS A 299 -20.80 6.63 -0.92
N HIS A 300 -20.62 6.34 -2.20
CA HIS A 300 -20.65 7.31 -3.29
C HIS A 300 -21.79 7.01 -4.25
N ILE A 301 -22.78 7.91 -4.34
CA ILE A 301 -23.80 7.89 -5.40
C ILE A 301 -23.33 8.80 -6.56
N PRO A 302 -23.20 8.27 -7.78
CA PRO A 302 -22.72 9.05 -8.91
C PRO A 302 -23.81 9.97 -9.48
N LEU A 303 -23.55 11.29 -9.47
CA LEU A 303 -24.49 12.30 -9.97
C LEU A 303 -24.04 12.91 -11.29
N ILE A 304 -22.76 13.32 -11.37
CA ILE A 304 -22.10 13.82 -12.59
C ILE A 304 -20.73 13.12 -12.68
N VAL A 305 -20.58 12.15 -13.58
CA VAL A 305 -19.37 11.31 -13.64
C VAL A 305 -18.86 11.19 -15.07
N PRO A 306 -18.02 12.14 -15.53
CA PRO A 306 -17.42 12.06 -16.86
C PRO A 306 -16.38 10.93 -16.93
N GLU A 307 -16.09 10.47 -18.14
CA GLU A 307 -15.03 9.50 -18.40
C GLU A 307 -13.67 10.01 -17.89
N GLY A 308 -12.78 9.09 -17.50
CA GLY A 308 -11.46 9.43 -16.93
C GLY A 308 -11.48 9.75 -15.44
N CYS A 309 -12.61 9.58 -14.76
CA CYS A 309 -12.70 9.64 -13.29
C CYS A 309 -12.66 8.24 -12.68
N ALA A 310 -11.89 8.07 -11.60
CA ALA A 310 -11.90 6.81 -10.84
C ALA A 310 -11.49 7.01 -9.37
N LEU A 311 -11.79 5.96 -8.60
CA LEU A 311 -11.44 5.78 -7.19
C LEU A 311 -10.62 4.49 -7.07
N ARG A 312 -9.43 4.58 -6.47
CA ARG A 312 -8.67 3.41 -6.04
C ARG A 312 -8.87 3.20 -4.54
N VAL A 313 -9.18 1.97 -4.13
CA VAL A 313 -9.18 1.54 -2.73
C VAL A 313 -8.35 0.26 -2.67
N GLY A 314 -7.23 0.29 -1.95
CA GLY A 314 -6.27 -0.80 -1.96
C GLY A 314 -5.78 -1.15 -3.38
N ASN A 315 -5.93 -2.41 -3.79
CA ASN A 315 -5.55 -2.88 -5.12
C ASN A 315 -6.63 -2.67 -6.20
N GLN A 316 -7.84 -2.24 -5.82
CA GLN A 316 -8.95 -2.11 -6.76
C GLN A 316 -9.16 -0.67 -7.22
N VAL A 317 -9.19 -0.47 -8.53
CA VAL A 317 -9.59 0.78 -9.18
C VAL A 317 -10.98 0.59 -9.78
N ARG A 318 -11.94 1.44 -9.38
CA ARG A 318 -13.29 1.46 -9.95
C ARG A 318 -13.60 2.85 -10.49
N ALA A 319 -14.09 2.91 -11.72
CA ALA A 319 -14.75 4.10 -12.24
C ALA A 319 -16.17 4.16 -11.68
N TRP A 320 -16.73 5.37 -11.59
CA TRP A 320 -18.15 5.51 -11.30
C TRP A 320 -18.96 5.21 -12.56
N GLU A 321 -20.00 4.40 -12.41
CA GLU A 321 -20.97 4.12 -13.46
C GLU A 321 -22.30 4.77 -13.10
N GLU A 322 -22.99 5.36 -14.08
CA GLU A 322 -24.27 6.00 -13.83
C GLU A 322 -25.27 5.03 -13.18
N GLY A 323 -25.92 5.46 -12.10
CA GLY A 323 -26.90 4.67 -11.38
C GLY A 323 -26.33 3.57 -10.48
N LYS A 324 -25.00 3.44 -10.34
CA LYS A 324 -24.38 2.41 -9.50
C LYS A 324 -23.54 3.02 -8.39
N ALA A 325 -23.99 2.85 -7.15
CA ALA A 325 -23.22 3.30 -6.01
C ALA A 325 -21.91 2.52 -5.85
N LEU A 326 -20.89 3.16 -5.28
CA LEU A 326 -19.73 2.49 -4.72
C LEU A 326 -19.80 2.55 -3.20
N ILE A 327 -19.56 1.42 -2.53
CA ILE A 327 -19.48 1.32 -1.07
C ILE A 327 -18.09 0.77 -0.76
N PHE A 328 -17.33 1.47 0.09
CA PHE A 328 -15.95 1.09 0.37
C PHE A 328 -15.54 1.45 1.79
N ASP A 329 -14.47 0.79 2.26
CA ASP A 329 -13.81 1.13 3.50
C ASP A 329 -12.79 2.24 3.25
N ASP A 330 -13.09 3.46 3.68
CA ASP A 330 -12.18 4.60 3.51
C ASP A 330 -10.93 4.49 4.39
N THR A 331 -10.88 3.59 5.36
CA THR A 331 -9.68 3.42 6.20
C THR A 331 -8.64 2.52 5.55
N ILE A 332 -8.99 1.81 4.49
CA ILE A 332 -8.00 1.26 3.55
C ILE A 332 -7.49 2.40 2.67
N GLU A 333 -6.18 2.39 2.37
CA GLU A 333 -5.57 3.47 1.58
C GLU A 333 -6.31 3.65 0.25
N HIS A 334 -6.75 4.87 0.00
CA HIS A 334 -7.51 5.20 -1.18
C HIS A 334 -7.11 6.56 -1.76
N GLU A 335 -7.36 6.72 -3.06
CA GLU A 335 -7.15 7.96 -3.80
C GLU A 335 -8.20 8.08 -4.90
N ALA A 336 -8.46 9.31 -5.34
CA ALA A 336 -9.42 9.56 -6.42
C ALA A 336 -8.89 10.63 -7.37
N TRP A 337 -9.28 10.54 -8.64
CA TRP A 337 -8.90 11.52 -9.64
C TRP A 337 -10.05 11.84 -10.59
N ASN A 338 -9.98 13.03 -11.17
CA ASN A 338 -10.79 13.48 -12.29
C ASN A 338 -9.88 13.84 -13.45
N GLY A 339 -9.61 12.88 -14.33
CA GLY A 339 -8.82 13.09 -15.55
C GLY A 339 -9.60 13.73 -16.70
N SER A 340 -10.86 14.14 -16.48
CA SER A 340 -11.72 14.72 -17.51
C SER A 340 -11.56 16.24 -17.63
N ALA A 341 -12.21 16.82 -18.65
CA ALA A 341 -12.31 18.27 -18.83
C ALA A 341 -13.53 18.90 -18.11
N SER A 342 -14.31 18.11 -17.37
CA SER A 342 -15.53 18.56 -16.68
C SER A 342 -15.45 18.26 -15.18
N ILE A 343 -16.36 18.83 -14.39
CA ILE A 343 -16.45 18.49 -12.97
C ILE A 343 -16.96 17.06 -12.78
N ARG A 344 -16.51 16.42 -11.71
CA ARG A 344 -17.09 15.17 -11.19
C ARG A 344 -17.81 15.48 -9.89
N VAL A 345 -19.07 15.06 -9.78
CA VAL A 345 -19.88 15.24 -8.58
C VAL A 345 -20.51 13.93 -8.16
N ILE A 346 -20.34 13.59 -6.88
CA ILE A 346 -20.95 12.43 -6.23
C ILE A 346 -21.65 12.88 -4.95
N LEU A 347 -22.70 12.19 -4.52
CA LEU A 347 -23.17 12.26 -3.13
C LEU A 347 -22.31 11.33 -2.30
N LEU A 348 -21.61 11.88 -1.31
CA LEU A 348 -20.83 11.16 -0.32
C LEU A 348 -21.62 11.11 0.98
N PHE A 349 -21.78 9.92 1.54
CA PHE A 349 -22.31 9.77 2.90
C PHE A 349 -21.73 8.53 3.59
N GLU A 350 -21.95 8.42 4.89
CA GLU A 350 -21.45 7.33 5.71
C GLU A 350 -22.57 6.41 6.20
N ILE A 351 -22.25 5.13 6.35
CA ILE A 351 -23.13 4.12 6.95
C ILE A 351 -22.38 3.34 8.03
N TRP A 352 -23.10 2.77 8.99
CA TRP A 352 -22.52 1.74 9.85
C TRP A 352 -22.00 0.57 9.00
N ARG A 353 -20.87 -0.01 9.41
CA ARG A 353 -20.44 -1.29 8.85
C ARG A 353 -21.51 -2.37 9.09
N PRO A 354 -21.80 -3.23 8.11
CA PRO A 354 -22.78 -4.31 8.28
C PRO A 354 -22.35 -5.34 9.34
N GLU A 355 -21.05 -5.46 9.62
CA GLU A 355 -20.50 -6.36 10.62
C GLU A 355 -20.69 -5.89 12.07
N ILE A 356 -21.05 -4.62 12.29
CA ILE A 356 -21.25 -4.05 13.62
C ILE A 356 -22.71 -4.24 14.02
N GLY A 357 -22.94 -5.05 15.06
CA GLY A 357 -24.27 -5.35 15.58
C GLY A 357 -24.88 -4.17 16.34
N GLU A 358 -26.19 -4.20 16.54
CA GLU A 358 -26.94 -3.08 17.16
C GLU A 358 -26.42 -2.69 18.56
N GLY A 359 -26.10 -3.68 19.41
CA GLY A 359 -25.54 -3.41 20.74
C GLY A 359 -24.17 -2.73 20.68
N GLU A 360 -23.33 -3.08 19.70
CA GLU A 360 -22.04 -2.42 19.49
C GLU A 360 -22.23 -1.01 18.93
N ARG A 361 -23.20 -0.79 18.03
CA ARG A 361 -23.54 0.56 17.54
C ARG A 361 -23.93 1.48 18.69
N GLN A 362 -24.78 1.02 19.60
CA GLN A 362 -25.18 1.78 20.78
C GLN A 362 -23.98 2.11 21.69
N ALA A 363 -23.11 1.13 21.95
CA ALA A 363 -21.91 1.33 22.76
C ALA A 363 -20.90 2.29 22.08
N LEU A 364 -20.73 2.18 20.76
CA LEU A 364 -19.86 3.06 19.97
C LEU A 364 -20.41 4.48 19.93
N THR A 365 -21.73 4.67 19.76
CA THR A 365 -22.37 5.98 19.87
C THR A 365 -22.09 6.61 21.23
N ALA A 366 -22.36 5.89 22.33
CA ALA A 366 -22.10 6.40 23.67
C ALA A 366 -20.61 6.71 23.91
N LEU A 367 -19.70 5.87 23.39
CA LEU A 367 -18.26 6.10 23.46
C LEU A 367 -17.85 7.39 22.74
N PHE A 368 -18.32 7.59 21.51
CA PHE A 368 -17.97 8.78 20.72
C PHE A 368 -18.59 10.05 21.29
N GLU A 369 -19.81 9.99 21.83
CA GLU A 369 -20.42 11.13 22.52
C GLU A 369 -19.67 11.46 23.81
N ALA A 370 -19.26 10.48 24.60
CA ALA A 370 -18.43 10.71 25.77
C ALA A 370 -17.07 11.35 25.42
N ILE A 371 -16.48 10.99 24.27
CA ILE A 371 -15.27 11.66 23.75
C ILE A 371 -15.56 13.11 23.37
N THR A 372 -16.70 13.38 22.72
CA THR A 372 -17.13 14.75 22.38
C THR A 372 -17.35 15.60 23.64
N ASP A 373 -17.92 15.02 24.69
CA ASP A 373 -18.21 15.72 25.94
C ASP A 373 -16.94 15.99 26.77
N PHE A 374 -15.90 15.17 26.59
CA PHE A 374 -14.63 15.32 27.30
C PHE A 374 -13.92 16.63 26.90
N GLY A 375 -14.01 17.64 27.77
CA GLY A 375 -13.44 18.98 27.57
C GLY A 375 -14.45 20.04 27.13
N SER A 376 -15.71 19.66 26.92
CA SER A 376 -16.83 20.58 26.78
C SER A 376 -17.19 21.12 28.18
N SER A 377 -16.89 22.38 28.47
CA SER A 377 -17.29 23.00 29.73
C SER A 377 -18.80 23.27 29.74
N GLU A 378 -19.62 22.25 30.00
CA GLU A 378 -20.99 22.46 30.44
C GLU A 378 -20.98 22.81 31.93
N GLY A 379 -21.15 24.11 32.21
CA GLY A 379 -21.80 24.68 33.39
C GLY A 379 -21.46 24.09 34.75
N VAL A 380 -20.43 24.63 35.39
CA VAL A 380 -20.54 24.89 36.83
C VAL A 380 -21.57 26.01 36.97
N GLU A 381 -22.82 25.65 37.23
CA GLU A 381 -23.78 26.59 37.80
C GLU A 381 -23.32 26.91 39.23
N GLU A 382 -22.60 28.02 39.38
CA GLU A 382 -22.51 28.74 40.65
C GLU A 382 -23.80 29.55 40.84
N GLY A 383 -24.52 29.30 41.95
CA GLY A 383 -25.38 30.29 42.61
C GLY A 383 -26.88 30.07 42.50
#